data_AF-A0A1F5F670-F1
#
_entry.id   AF-A0A1F5F670-F1
#
_cell.length_a   1.000
_cell.length_b   1.000
_cell.length_c   1.000
_cell.angle_alpha   90.00
_cell.angle_beta   90.00
_cell.angle_gamma   90.00
#
_symmetry.space_group_name_H-M   'P 1'
#
loop_
_entity.id
_entity.type
_entity.pdbx_description
1 polymer ?
#
loop_
_entity_poly.entity_id
_entity_poly.type
_entity_poly.pdbx_seq_one_letter_code
_entity_poly.pdbx_strand_id
1 'polypeptide(L)' 'MAVKLSAVIHRRGTAWLARCPEVGTMCQGATYGEALANLERITAEYLKSFALPEDFDLATLATFEIESPKPGPGGEPTV' A
#
# COMPACT_ATOMS: atom_id res chain seq x y z
N MET A 1 2.18 9.02 -21.43
CA MET A 1 3.16 9.42 -20.41
C MET A 1 3.32 8.28 -19.42
N ALA A 2 4.53 8.02 -18.94
CA ALA A 2 4.78 7.03 -17.89
C ALA A 2 4.95 7.75 -16.56
N VAL A 3 4.20 7.34 -15.54
CA VAL A 3 4.33 7.85 -14.17
C VAL A 3 4.98 6.78 -13.29
N LYS A 4 5.83 7.22 -12.35
CA LYS A 4 6.44 6.34 -11.36
C LYS A 4 5.70 6.52 -10.03
N LEU A 5 5.30 5.41 -9.42
CA LEU A 5 4.58 5.35 -8.15
C LEU A 5 5.30 4.41 -7.19
N SER A 6 5.00 4.52 -5.91
CA SER A 6 5.57 3.69 -4.87
C SER A 6 4.66 2.53 -4.50
N ALA A 7 5.24 1.42 -4.05
CA ALA A 7 4.52 0.30 -3.48
C ALA A 7 5.05 0.03 -2.07
N VAL A 8 4.17 0.09 -1.08
CA VAL A 8 4.45 -0.34 0.29
C VAL A 8 3.87 -1.73 0.48
N ILE A 9 4.73 -2.71 0.75
CA ILE A 9 4.35 -4.13 0.75
C ILE A 9 4.70 -4.77 2.09
N HIS A 10 3.71 -5.41 2.72
CA HIS A 10 3.87 -6.12 3.98
C HIS A 10 3.39 -7.56 3.86
N ARG A 11 4.08 -8.47 4.55
CA ARG A 11 3.57 -9.82 4.75
C ARG A 11 2.52 -9.81 5.87
N ARG A 12 1.34 -10.38 5.61
CA ARG A 12 0.25 -10.57 6.58
C ARG A 12 -0.16 -12.03 6.61
N GLY A 13 0.32 -12.75 7.63
CA GLY A 13 0.13 -14.20 7.75
C GLY A 13 0.71 -14.93 6.53
N THR A 14 -0.16 -15.62 5.78
CA THR A 14 0.20 -16.38 4.58
C THR A 14 0.15 -15.57 3.28
N ALA A 15 -0.29 -14.30 3.33
CA ALA A 15 -0.43 -13.44 2.16
C ALA A 15 0.48 -12.21 2.22
N TRP A 16 0.58 -11.52 1.09
CA TRP A 16 1.25 -10.24 0.91
C TRP A 16 0.22 -9.16 0.62
N LEU A 17 0.33 -8.02 1.29
CA LEU A 17 -0.52 -6.85 1.09
C LEU A 17 0.33 -5.72 0.50
N ALA A 18 -0.02 -5.24 -0.69
CA ALA A 18 0.64 -4.16 -1.39
C ALA A 18 -0.28 -2.93 -1.48
N ARG A 19 0.28 -1.74 -1.26
CA ARG A 19 -0.45 -0.46 -1.31
C ARG A 19 0.33 0.57 -2.11
N CYS A 20 -0.37 1.36 -2.91
CA CYS A 20 0.16 2.57 -3.54
C CYS A 20 -0.32 3.77 -2.72
N PRO A 21 0.51 4.36 -1.85
CA PRO A 21 0.08 5.47 -1.00
C PRO A 21 -0.33 6.71 -1.79
N GLU A 22 0.26 6.94 -2.96
CA GLU A 22 -0.01 8.11 -3.79
C GLU A 22 -1.41 8.11 -4.43
N VAL A 23 -1.96 6.92 -4.71
CA VAL A 23 -3.27 6.75 -5.35
C VAL A 23 -4.32 6.24 -4.34
N GLY A 24 -3.88 5.67 -3.22
CA GLY A 24 -4.75 5.03 -2.23
C GLY A 24 -5.26 3.65 -2.67
N THR A 25 -4.67 3.05 -3.71
CA THR A 25 -5.02 1.69 -4.15
C THR A 25 -4.32 0.64 -3.28
N MET A 26 -4.96 -0.52 -3.15
CA MET A 26 -4.45 -1.63 -2.37
C MET A 26 -4.85 -2.97 -3.01
N CYS A 27 -3.91 -3.91 -3.04
CA CYS A 27 -4.16 -5.29 -3.44
C CYS A 27 -3.43 -6.27 -2.52
N GLN A 28 -3.82 -7.54 -2.61
CA GLN A 28 -3.13 -8.65 -1.95
C GLN A 28 -2.73 -9.72 -2.97
N GLY A 29 -1.82 -10.61 -2.56
CA GLY A 29 -1.42 -11.79 -3.33
C GLY A 29 -0.86 -12.87 -2.41
N ALA A 30 -0.85 -14.12 -2.87
CA ALA A 30 -0.21 -15.22 -2.14
C ALA A 30 1.32 -15.09 -2.16
N THR A 31 1.87 -14.41 -3.17
CA THR A 31 3.29 -14.10 -3.28
C THR A 31 3.53 -12.59 -3.35
N TYR A 32 4.76 -12.17 -3.06
CA TYR A 32 5.18 -10.77 -3.22
C TYR A 32 4.93 -10.26 -4.64
N GLY A 33 5.37 -11.03 -5.65
CA GLY A 33 5.22 -10.65 -7.05
C GLY A 33 3.78 -10.56 -7.50
N GLU A 34 2.92 -11.48 -7.03
CA GLU A 34 1.48 -11.43 -7.31
C GLU A 34 0.83 -10.18 -6.69
N ALA A 35 1.15 -9.87 -5.43
CA ALA A 35 0.61 -8.68 -4.78
C ALA A 35 1.02 -7.39 -5.52
N LEU A 36 2.27 -7.29 -5.96
CA LEU A 36 2.77 -6.17 -6.74
C LEU A 36 2.11 -6.07 -8.11
N ALA A 37 2.05 -7.16 -8.87
CA ALA A 37 1.41 -7.18 -10.19
C ALA A 37 -0.09 -6.84 -10.12
N ASN A 38 -0.78 -7.33 -9.08
CA ASN A 38 -2.18 -6.98 -8.84
C ASN A 38 -2.34 -5.49 -8.53
N LEU A 39 -1.45 -4.92 -7.70
CA LEU A 39 -1.43 -3.49 -7.38
C LEU A 39 -1.20 -2.65 -8.63
N GLU A 40 -0.23 -2.99 -9.48
CA GLU A 40 0.05 -2.28 -10.74
C GLU A 40 -1.19 -2.26 -11.63
N ARG A 41 -1.83 -3.43 -11.83
CA ARG A 41 -3.02 -3.56 -12.67
C ARG A 41 -4.19 -2.72 -12.17
N ILE A 42 -4.51 -2.78 -10.87
CA ILE A 42 -5.66 -2.03 -10.32
C ILE A 42 -5.39 -0.53 -10.29
N THR A 43 -4.14 -0.13 -10.08
CA THR A 43 -3.74 1.29 -10.09
C THR A 43 -3.83 1.85 -11.50
N ALA A 44 -3.36 1.11 -12.51
CA ALA A 44 -3.50 1.50 -13.91
C ALA A 44 -4.97 1.63 -14.32
N GLU A 45 -5.86 0.76 -13.83
CA GLU A 45 -7.30 0.86 -14.08
C GLU A 45 -7.90 2.10 -13.43
N TYR A 46 -7.53 2.42 -12.19
CA TYR A 46 -7.98 3.63 -11.49
C TYR A 46 -7.61 4.91 -12.26
N LEU A 47 -6.36 4.99 -12.73
CA LEU A 47 -5.83 6.16 -13.43
C LEU A 47 -6.47 6.42 -14.80
N LYS A 48 -7.20 5.45 -15.38
CA LYS A 48 -7.99 5.69 -16.59
C LYS A 48 -9.15 6.65 -16.36
N SER A 49 -9.67 6.70 -15.13
CA SER A 49 -10.81 7.53 -14.75
C SER A 49 -10.41 8.77 -13.94
N PHE A 50 -9.26 8.71 -13.25
CA PHE A 50 -8.81 9.77 -12.35
C PHE A 50 -7.33 10.06 -12.59
N ALA A 51 -7.04 11.20 -13.23
CA ALA A 51 -5.66 11.63 -13.45
C ALA A 51 -5.00 12.06 -12.13
N LEU A 52 -3.66 11.90 -12.08
CA LEU A 52 -2.87 12.49 -11.01
C LEU A 52 -2.79 14.02 -11.18
N PRO A 53 -2.62 14.78 -10.08
CA PRO A 53 -2.31 16.21 -10.15
C PRO A 53 -1.04 16.50 -10.96
N GLU A 54 -0.95 17.69 -11.55
CA GLU A 54 0.23 18.10 -12.36
C GLU A 54 1.48 18.33 -11.50
N ASP A 55 1.30 18.70 -10.23
CA ASP A 55 2.34 18.93 -9.22
C ASP A 55 2.69 17.66 -8.43
N PHE A 56 2.49 16.49 -9.03
CA PHE A 56 2.75 15.21 -8.40
C PHE A 56 4.24 14.83 -8.42
N ASP A 57 4.82 14.67 -7.23
CA ASP A 57 6.17 14.15 -7.02
C ASP A 57 6.17 12.73 -6.45
N LEU A 58 7.24 11.98 -6.71
CA LEU A 58 7.41 10.63 -6.19
C LEU A 58 7.52 10.65 -4.66
N ALA A 59 6.81 9.73 -3.97
CA ALA A 59 6.87 9.66 -2.52
C ALA A 59 8.29 9.32 -2.02
N THR A 60 8.69 9.96 -0.91
CA THR A 60 9.89 9.59 -0.16
C THR A 60 9.49 8.70 1.00
N LEU A 61 10.12 7.52 1.13
CA LEU A 61 9.90 6.65 2.27
C LEU A 61 10.57 7.24 3.51
N ALA A 62 9.76 7.54 4.52
CA ALA A 62 10.23 7.90 5.85
C ALA A 62 9.56 6.97 6.88
N THR A 63 10.33 6.54 7.88
CA THR A 63 9.86 5.71 8.99
C THR A 63 10.01 6.47 10.31
N PHE A 64 9.05 6.29 11.22
CA PHE A 64 9.09 6.83 12.57
C PHE A 64 8.69 5.74 13.57
N GLU A 65 9.08 5.91 14.83
CA GLU A 65 8.77 4.97 15.91
C GLU A 65 7.62 5.49 16.77
N ILE A 66 6.71 4.60 17.17
CA ILE A 66 5.61 4.89 18.08
C ILE A 66 5.35 3.66 18.96
N GLU A 67 4.95 3.88 20.21
CA GLU A 67 4.55 2.79 21.10
C GLU A 67 3.23 2.19 20.60
N SER A 68 3.21 0.88 20.36
CA SER A 68 1.97 0.17 20.03
C SER A 68 1.28 -0.28 21.32
N PRO A 69 -0.05 -0.11 21.42
CA PRO A 69 -0.80 -0.64 22.56
C PRO A 69 -0.67 -2.17 22.56
N LYS A 70 -0.50 -2.74 23.75
CA LYS A 70 -0.51 -4.21 23.89
C LYS A 70 -1.90 -4.72 23.48
N PRO A 71 -1.98 -5.72 22.59
CA PRO A 71 -3.26 -6.35 22.29
C PRO A 71 -3.79 -6.97 23.59
N GLY A 72 -5.03 -6.62 23.95
CA GLY A 72 -5.73 -7.21 25.07
C GLY A 72 -6.07 -8.69 24.82
N PRO A 73 -6.58 -9.42 25.82
CA PRO A 73 -6.87 -10.85 25.71
C PRO A 73 -7.88 -11.21 24.61
N GLY A 74 -8.63 -10.24 24.06
CA GLY A 74 -9.54 -10.40 22.91
C GLY A 74 -9.05 -9.78 21.59
N GLY A 75 -7.81 -9.29 21.52
CA GLY A 75 -7.30 -8.55 20.35
C GLY A 75 -7.75 -7.09 20.27
N GLU A 76 -8.53 -6.62 21.25
CA GLU A 76 -8.88 -5.21 21.41
C GLU A 76 -7.66 -4.43 21.94
N PRO A 77 -7.39 -3.21 21.47
CA PRO A 77 -6.32 -2.39 22.01
C PRO A 77 -6.61 -2.07 23.48
N THR A 78 -5.67 -2.39 24.36
CA THR A 78 -5.76 -1.97 25.76
C THR A 78 -5.36 -0.49 25.82
N VAL A 79 -6.31 0.38 26.18
CA VAL A 79 -6.09 1.83 26.37
C VAL A 79 -5.22 2.06 27.60
#